data_AF-A0A5N7WNY3-F1
#
_entry.id   AF-A0A5N7WNY3-F1
#
_cell.length_a   1.000
_cell.length_b   1.000
_cell.length_c   1.000
_cell.angle_alpha   90.00
_cell.angle_beta   90.00
_cell.angle_gamma   90.00
#
_symmetry.space_group_name_H-M   'P 1'
#
loop_
_entity.id
_entity.type
_entity.pdbx_description
1 polymer ?
#
loop_
_entity_poly.entity_id
_entity_poly.type
_entity_poly.pdbx_seq_one_letter_code
_entity_poly.pdbx_strand_id
1 'polypeptide(L)'
;MLKKIAGAVALLGVGGFAHAQSSVQIYGILDTAVETMNHVGASSSTLTRMPNLSGSVPSRLGFRGREDLGGGLSASFTLEMGIAPDSGALNQGG
;
A
#
# COMPACT_ATOMS: atom_id res chain seq x y z
N MET A 1 43.90 14.90 53.38
CA MET A 1 42.42 14.82 53.42
C MET A 1 41.85 15.88 52.49
N LEU A 2 41.21 15.48 51.39
CA LEU A 2 40.17 16.27 50.70
C LEU A 2 39.39 15.32 49.77
N LYS A 3 38.13 15.04 50.13
CA LYS A 3 37.16 14.25 49.36
C LYS A 3 36.81 14.99 48.07
N LYS A 4 36.92 14.33 46.92
CA LYS A 4 36.22 14.75 45.69
C LYS A 4 35.56 13.53 45.06
N ILE A 5 34.29 13.36 45.41
CA ILE A 5 33.30 12.59 44.68
C ILE A 5 33.15 13.24 43.31
N ALA A 6 33.25 12.46 42.24
CA ALA A 6 32.72 12.82 40.94
C ALA A 6 32.34 11.54 40.20
N GLY A 7 31.35 10.85 40.75
CA GLY A 7 30.54 9.90 39.99
C GLY A 7 29.61 10.69 39.09
N ALA A 8 29.82 10.58 37.78
CA ALA A 8 28.81 10.82 36.75
C ALA A 8 29.40 10.24 35.45
N VAL A 9 29.31 8.91 35.30
CA VAL A 9 29.38 8.32 33.96
C VAL A 9 28.12 8.80 33.27
N ALA A 10 28.27 9.85 32.47
CA ALA A 10 27.24 10.32 31.57
C ALA A 10 26.93 9.17 30.62
N LEU A 11 25.86 8.44 30.92
CA LEU A 11 25.16 7.61 29.97
C LEU A 11 24.55 8.59 28.96
N LEU A 12 25.39 9.05 28.01
CA LEU A 12 24.94 9.69 26.79
C LEU A 12 24.16 8.60 26.05
N GLY A 13 22.87 8.54 26.39
CA GLY A 13 21.91 7.68 25.76
C GLY A 13 22.10 7.81 24.27
N VAL A 14 22.42 6.69 23.67
CA VAL A 14 22.48 6.44 22.24
C VAL A 14 21.11 6.85 21.69
N GLY A 15 20.96 8.13 21.37
CA GLY A 15 20.04 8.60 20.35
C GLY A 15 20.64 8.15 19.03
N GLY A 16 20.73 6.84 18.84
CA GLY A 16 20.97 6.28 17.54
C GLY A 16 19.88 6.88 16.68
N PHE A 17 20.27 7.65 15.67
CA PHE A 17 19.41 7.90 14.54
C PHE A 17 18.91 6.52 14.16
N ALA A 18 17.65 6.22 14.53
CA ALA A 18 16.95 5.13 13.92
C ALA A 18 16.83 5.59 12.47
N HIS A 19 17.85 5.31 11.68
CA HIS A 19 17.70 5.03 10.27
C HIS A 19 16.89 3.73 10.22
N ALA A 20 15.65 3.78 10.72
CA ALA A 20 14.66 2.78 10.43
C ALA A 20 14.70 2.70 8.91
N GLN A 21 15.11 1.54 8.39
CA GLN A 21 15.13 1.30 6.96
C GLN A 21 13.66 1.19 6.54
N SER A 22 12.98 2.33 6.49
CA SER A 22 11.57 2.48 6.16
C SER A 22 11.43 2.13 4.70
N SER A 23 11.09 0.87 4.42
CA SER A 23 10.79 0.46 3.05
C SER A 23 9.32 0.77 2.78
N VAL A 24 9.10 1.67 1.83
CA VAL A 24 7.79 1.81 1.19
C VAL A 24 7.78 0.89 -0.01
N GLN A 25 6.83 -0.02 -0.04
CA GLN A 25 6.58 -0.88 -1.19
C GLN A 25 5.41 -0.34 -1.98
N ILE A 26 5.66 -0.07 -3.25
CA ILE A 26 4.62 0.09 -4.26
C ILE A 26 4.21 -1.30 -4.70
N TYR A 27 2.91 -1.60 -4.66
CA TYR A 27 2.35 -2.87 -5.07
C TYR A 27 1.02 -2.65 -5.77
N GLY A 28 0.52 -3.66 -6.47
CA GLY A 28 -0.76 -3.57 -7.11
C GLY A 28 -1.17 -4.87 -7.78
N ILE A 29 -2.41 -4.89 -8.25
CA ILE A 29 -2.94 -5.94 -9.09
C ILE A 29 -3.57 -5.27 -10.29
N LEU A 30 -3.29 -5.81 -11.48
CA LEU A 30 -3.92 -5.43 -12.72
C LEU A 30 -4.67 -6.64 -13.26
N ASP A 31 -5.99 -6.55 -13.27
CA ASP A 31 -6.90 -7.55 -13.78
C ASP A 31 -7.58 -7.02 -15.06
N THR A 32 -7.25 -7.63 -16.21
CA THR A 32 -7.80 -7.25 -17.51
C THR A 32 -8.27 -8.47 -18.28
N ALA A 33 -9.35 -8.31 -19.02
CA ALA A 33 -9.87 -9.34 -19.91
C ALA A 33 -10.64 -8.73 -21.07
N VAL A 34 -10.91 -9.55 -22.08
CA VAL A 34 -11.91 -9.27 -23.10
C VAL A 34 -13.05 -10.25 -22.88
N GLU A 35 -14.26 -9.73 -22.75
CA GLU A 35 -15.48 -10.50 -22.55
C GLU A 35 -16.40 -10.31 -23.75
N THR A 36 -17.00 -11.41 -24.22
CA THR A 36 -18.09 -11.37 -25.20
C THR A 36 -19.32 -12.03 -24.60
N MET A 37 -20.41 -11.28 -24.54
CA MET A 37 -21.72 -11.71 -24.05
C MET A 37 -22.70 -11.80 -25.22
N ASN A 38 -23.49 -12.87 -25.27
CA ASN A 38 -24.57 -13.03 -26.24
C ASN A 38 -25.93 -12.85 -25.57
N HIS A 39 -26.97 -12.58 -26.35
CA HIS A 39 -28.34 -12.37 -25.86
C HIS A 39 -28.47 -11.20 -24.86
N VAL A 40 -27.77 -10.10 -25.11
CA VAL A 40 -27.81 -8.90 -24.28
C VAL A 40 -29.05 -8.06 -24.63
N GLY A 41 -29.85 -7.71 -23.61
CA GLY A 41 -31.03 -6.85 -23.73
C GLY A 41 -32.18 -7.48 -24.54
N ALA A 42 -33.25 -6.70 -24.75
CA ALA A 42 -34.46 -7.17 -25.43
C ALA A 42 -34.23 -7.55 -26.91
N SER A 43 -33.23 -6.94 -27.56
CA SER A 43 -32.87 -7.22 -28.96
C SER A 43 -31.93 -8.41 -29.12
N SER A 44 -31.56 -9.11 -28.03
CA SER A 44 -30.69 -10.28 -28.04
C SER A 44 -29.36 -10.03 -28.78
N SER A 45 -28.73 -8.90 -28.55
CA SER A 45 -27.49 -8.53 -29.24
C SER A 45 -26.26 -9.24 -28.66
N THR A 46 -25.16 -9.20 -29.42
CA THR A 46 -23.82 -9.57 -28.93
C THR A 46 -23.10 -8.30 -28.50
N LEU A 47 -22.47 -8.35 -27.33
CA LEU A 47 -21.65 -7.28 -26.77
C LEU A 47 -20.24 -7.81 -26.52
N THR A 48 -19.23 -7.13 -27.08
CA THR A 48 -17.82 -7.36 -26.73
C THR A 48 -17.31 -6.15 -25.98
N ARG A 49 -16.69 -6.37 -24.82
CA ARG A 49 -16.18 -5.31 -23.95
C ARG A 49 -14.96 -5.75 -23.16
N MET A 50 -14.29 -4.79 -22.55
CA MET A 50 -13.34 -5.01 -21.48
C MET A 50 -14.04 -4.72 -20.14
N PRO A 51 -14.28 -5.71 -19.28
CA PRO A 51 -14.89 -5.47 -17.98
C PRO A 51 -13.88 -4.90 -16.99
N ASN A 52 -14.36 -4.13 -16.01
CA ASN A 52 -13.52 -3.59 -14.92
C ASN A 52 -13.06 -4.65 -13.90
N LEU A 53 -13.65 -5.84 -13.97
CA LEU A 53 -13.31 -7.00 -13.16
C LEU A 53 -13.51 -8.24 -14.05
N SER A 54 -12.46 -9.03 -14.28
CA SER A 54 -12.56 -10.21 -15.15
C SER A 54 -13.10 -11.46 -14.42
N GLY A 55 -13.43 -11.33 -13.14
CA GLY A 55 -13.83 -12.41 -12.25
C GLY A 55 -12.75 -12.81 -11.23
N SER A 56 -11.61 -12.11 -11.22
CA SER A 56 -10.58 -12.28 -10.19
C SER A 56 -10.76 -11.24 -9.07
N VAL A 57 -9.79 -10.35 -8.88
CA VAL A 57 -9.80 -9.29 -7.86
C VAL A 57 -9.73 -7.93 -8.54
N PRO A 58 -10.40 -6.89 -8.01
CA PRO A 58 -10.38 -5.56 -8.62
C PRO A 58 -8.96 -5.01 -8.78
N SER A 59 -8.72 -4.37 -9.93
CA SER A 59 -7.48 -3.67 -10.22
C SER A 59 -7.23 -2.54 -9.21
N ARG A 60 -6.01 -2.48 -8.66
CA ARG A 60 -5.61 -1.48 -7.67
C ARG A 60 -4.10 -1.23 -7.66
N LEU A 61 -3.73 -0.03 -7.27
CA LEU A 61 -2.37 0.39 -6.96
C LEU A 61 -2.31 0.79 -5.49
N GLY A 62 -1.25 0.39 -4.79
CA GLY A 62 -1.10 0.67 -3.37
C GLY A 62 0.34 0.95 -2.95
N PHE A 63 0.44 1.62 -1.81
CA PHE A 63 1.66 1.93 -1.09
C PHE A 63 1.52 1.35 0.30
N ARG A 64 2.43 0.47 0.69
CA ARG A 64 2.49 -0.05 2.07
C ARG A 64 3.87 0.14 2.65
N GLY A 65 3.93 0.31 3.97
CA GLY A 65 5.19 0.44 4.68
C GLY A 65 5.06 -0.02 6.11
N ARG A 66 6.19 -0.39 6.69
CA ARG A 66 6.35 -0.69 8.11
C ARG A 66 7.60 0.01 8.62
N GLU A 67 7.46 0.68 9.76
CA GLU A 67 8.53 1.41 10.43
C GLU A 67 8.73 0.81 11.83
N ASP A 68 9.98 0.47 12.15
CA ASP A 68 10.36 0.08 13.51
C ASP A 68 10.54 1.34 14.35
N LEU A 69 9.78 1.44 15.44
CA LEU A 69 9.83 2.57 16.37
C LEU A 69 10.76 2.31 17.57
N GLY A 70 11.42 1.15 17.59
CA GLY A 70 12.28 0.69 18.67
C GLY A 70 11.50 0.00 19.80
N GLY A 71 12.22 -0.71 20.68
CA GLY A 71 11.61 -1.36 21.86
C GLY A 71 10.57 -2.44 21.54
N GLY A 72 10.60 -2.99 20.31
CA GLY A 72 9.61 -3.96 19.83
C GLY A 72 8.33 -3.34 19.26
N LEU A 73 8.22 -2.02 19.20
CA LEU A 73 7.07 -1.31 18.62
C LEU A 73 7.26 -1.08 17.11
N SER A 74 6.17 -1.09 16.36
CA SER A 74 6.21 -0.71 14.94
C SER A 74 4.96 0.07 14.53
N ALA A 75 5.10 0.98 13.56
CA ALA A 75 4.00 1.58 12.82
C ALA A 75 3.88 0.91 11.45
N SER A 76 2.66 0.83 10.92
CA SER A 76 2.41 0.32 9.57
C SER A 76 1.31 1.12 8.89
N PHE A 77 1.43 1.30 7.57
CA PHE A 77 0.40 1.93 6.76
C PHE A 77 0.13 1.14 5.48
N THR A 78 -1.06 1.34 4.93
CA THR A 78 -1.44 0.88 3.60
C THR A 78 -2.39 1.90 3.00
N LEU A 79 -2.04 2.42 1.82
CA LEU A 79 -2.88 3.29 1.02
C LEU A 79 -3.13 2.58 -0.31
N GLU A 80 -4.38 2.40 -0.71
CA GLU A 80 -4.76 1.76 -1.96
C GLU A 80 -5.73 2.64 -2.75
N MET A 81 -5.58 2.62 -4.08
CA MET A 81 -6.44 3.28 -5.05
C MET A 81 -6.87 2.24 -6.09
N GLY A 82 -8.18 2.11 -6.31
CA GLY A 82 -8.73 1.24 -7.35
C GLY A 82 -8.75 1.95 -8.69
N ILE A 83 -8.38 1.24 -9.75
CA ILE A 83 -8.25 1.79 -11.11
C ILE A 83 -9.13 0.96 -12.04
N ALA A 84 -9.93 1.62 -12.88
CA ALA A 84 -10.63 0.99 -13.98
C ALA A 84 -9.64 0.81 -15.15
N PRO A 85 -9.21 -0.41 -15.48
CA PRO A 85 -8.15 -0.61 -16.46
C PRO A 85 -8.58 -0.33 -17.90
N ASP A 86 -9.90 -0.27 -18.17
CA ASP A 86 -10.47 -0.02 -19.50
C ASP A 86 -10.42 1.48 -19.88
N SER A 87 -10.48 2.36 -18.88
CA SER A 87 -10.69 3.79 -19.02
C SER A 87 -9.64 4.64 -18.29
N GLY A 88 -8.84 4.01 -17.42
CA GLY A 88 -7.89 4.69 -16.55
C GLY A 88 -8.54 5.48 -15.40
N ALA A 89 -9.86 5.38 -15.22
CA ALA A 89 -10.59 6.12 -14.21
C ALA A 89 -10.30 5.60 -12.79
N LEU A 90 -10.39 6.47 -11.79
CA LEU A 90 -10.32 6.07 -10.38
C LEU A 90 -11.69 5.55 -9.90
N ASN A 91 -11.69 4.40 -9.24
CA ASN A 91 -12.92 3.77 -8.77
C ASN A 91 -13.49 4.41 -7.49
N GLN A 92 -12.75 5.29 -6.81
CA GLN A 92 -13.17 5.94 -5.55
C GLN A 92 -13.80 7.33 -5.73
N GLY A 93 -14.13 7.73 -6.97
CA GLY A 93 -14.86 8.99 -7.22
C GLY A 93 -14.05 10.24 -6.93
N GLY A 94 -12.85 10.33 -7.52
CA GLY A 94 -11.96 11.49 -7.38
C GLY A 94 -12.61 12.82 -7.74
#